data_AF-A0AAP8KKU4-F1
#
_entry.id   AF-A0AAP8KKU4-F1
#
_cell.length_a   1.000
_cell.length_b   1.000
_cell.length_c   1.000
_cell.angle_alpha   90.00
_cell.angle_beta   90.00
_cell.angle_gamma   90.00
#
_symmetry.space_group_name_H-M   'P 1'
#
loop_
_entity.id
_entity.type
_entity.pdbx_description
1 polymer ?
#
loop_
_entity_poly.entity_id
_entity_poly.type
_entity_poly.pdbx_seq_one_letter_code
_entity_poly.pdbx_strand_id
1 'polypeptide(L)' 'MLTRLREIVEKVASAPRLNEALNILVTDICLAMDTEVCSV' A
#
# COMPACT_ATOMS: atom_id res chain seq x y z
N MET A 1 -9.73 -10.04 10.59
CA MET A 1 -9.04 -8.81 10.14
C MET A 1 -7.54 -8.88 10.49
N LEU A 2 -6.81 -9.78 9.83
CA LEU A 2 -5.33 -9.82 9.75
C LEU A 2 -4.86 -9.94 8.27
N THR A 3 -5.80 -10.10 7.34
CA THR A 3 -5.56 -10.39 5.92
C THR A 3 -5.19 -9.16 5.12
N ARG A 4 -5.84 -8.02 5.37
CA ARG A 4 -5.69 -6.80 4.56
C ARG A 4 -4.26 -6.23 4.60
N LEU A 5 -3.63 -6.17 5.77
CA LEU A 5 -2.23 -5.71 5.87
C LEU A 5 -1.26 -6.70 5.21
N ARG A 6 -1.53 -8.01 5.33
CA ARG A 6 -0.70 -9.03 4.68
C ARG A 6 -0.76 -8.92 3.15
N GLU A 7 -1.94 -8.72 2.60
CA GLU A 7 -2.16 -8.50 1.16
C GLU A 7 -1.43 -7.25 0.66
N ILE A 8 -1.46 -6.15 1.42
CA ILE A 8 -0.73 -4.91 1.09
C ILE A 8 0.78 -5.19 1.05
N VAL A 9 1.32 -5.86 2.06
CA VAL A 9 2.75 -6.19 2.12
C VAL A 9 3.16 -7.12 0.98
N GLU A 10 2.35 -8.14 0.65
CA GLU A 10 2.59 -9.05 -0.47
C GLU A 10 2.63 -8.31 -1.82
N LYS A 11 1.68 -7.38 -2.06
CA LYS A 11 1.70 -6.54 -3.26
C LYS A 11 2.91 -5.62 -3.33
N VAL A 12 3.25 -4.94 -2.23
CA VAL A 12 4.42 -4.04 -2.18
C VAL A 12 5.71 -4.81 -2.45
N ALA A 13 5.86 -6.01 -1.87
CA ALA A 13 7.01 -6.87 -2.09
C ALA A 13 7.13 -7.38 -3.54
N SER A 14 6.01 -7.47 -4.27
CA SER A 14 6.00 -7.89 -5.68
C SER A 14 6.41 -6.80 -6.67
N ALA A 15 6.50 -5.54 -6.23
CA ALA A 15 6.79 -4.42 -7.11
C ALA A 15 8.28 -4.42 -7.55
N PRO A 16 8.57 -4.32 -8.87
CA PRO A 16 9.93 -4.42 -9.40
C PRO A 16 10.77 -3.16 -9.18
N ARG A 17 10.16 -2.03 -8.78
CA ARG A 17 10.84 -0.73 -8.58
C ARG A 17 10.38 -0.08 -7.30
N LEU A 18 11.30 0.61 -6.62
CA LEU A 18 11.02 1.32 -5.37
C LEU A 18 9.85 2.31 -5.49
N ASN A 19 9.83 3.12 -6.55
CA ASN A 19 8.79 4.13 -6.74
C ASN A 19 7.40 3.51 -6.92
N GLU A 20 7.33 2.32 -7.51
CA GLU A 20 6.09 1.57 -7.68
C GLU A 20 5.65 0.95 -6.35
N ALA A 21 6.60 0.39 -5.59
CA ALA A 21 6.36 -0.13 -4.25
C ALA A 21 5.79 0.94 -3.31
N LEU A 22 6.37 2.15 -3.34
CA LEU A 22 5.92 3.29 -2.55
C LEU A 22 4.51 3.75 -2.95
N ASN A 23 4.22 3.84 -4.25
CA ASN A 23 2.87 4.17 -4.74
C ASN A 23 1.82 3.16 -4.28
N ILE A 24 2.13 1.86 -4.37
CA ILE A 24 1.22 0.78 -3.93
C ILE A 24 0.98 0.89 -2.42
N LEU A 25 2.04 1.03 -1.63
CA LEU A 25 1.95 1.12 -0.18
C LEU A 25 1.05 2.27 0.26
N VAL A 26 1.32 3.47 -0.28
CA VAL A 26 0.59 4.69 0.07
C VAL A 26 -0.86 4.57 -0.36
N THR A 27 -1.13 4.17 -1.61
CA THR A 27 -2.50 4.05 -2.12
C THR A 27 -3.34 3.06 -1.31
N ASP A 28 -2.83 1.85 -1.08
CA ASP A 28 -3.60 0.80 -0.42
C ASP A 28 -3.79 1.07 1.08
N ILE A 29 -2.80 1.71 1.74
CA ILE A 29 -2.95 2.13 3.15
C ILE A 29 -4.00 3.25 3.26
N CYS A 30 -4.00 4.21 2.34
CA CYS A 30 -4.93 5.33 2.42
C CYS A 30 -6.38 4.91 2.20
N LEU A 31 -6.59 3.98 1.28
CA LEU A 31 -7.89 3.31 1.12
C LEU A 31 -8.26 2.44 2.33
N ALA A 32 -7.28 1.91 3.05
CA ALA A 32 -7.54 1.14 4.28
C ALA A 32 -7.86 2.04 5.48
N MET A 33 -7.29 3.25 5.52
CA MET A 33 -7.46 4.22 6.60
C MET A 33 -8.61 5.21 6.38
N ASP A 34 -9.24 5.19 5.21
CA ASP A 34 -10.34 6.09 4.83
C ASP A 34 -9.97 7.58 4.98
N THR A 35 -8.73 7.91 4.62
CA THR A 35 -8.18 9.27 4.71
C THR A 35 -8.24 9.96 3.35
N GLU A 36 -8.69 11.21 3.33
CA GLU A 36 -8.88 11.98 2.09
C GLU A 36 -7.57 12.37 1.38
N VAL A 37 -6.44 12.39 2.10
CA VAL A 37 -5.17 12.88 1.56
C VAL A 37 -4.00 12.04 2.07
N CYS A 38 -3.13 11.64 1.14
CA CYS A 38 -1.90 10.92 1.44
C CYS A 38 -0.76 11.37 0.54
N SER A 39 0.45 11.38 1.11
CA SER A 39 1.69 11.67 0.39
C SER A 39 2.50 10.39 0.22
N VAL A 40 3.11 10.27 -0.95
CA VAL A 40 4.24 9.37 -1.20
C VAL A 40 5.48 9.90 -0.49
#